data_AF-A0A4Q3YJF4-F1
#
_entry.id   AF-A0A4Q3YJF4-F1
#
_cell.length_a   1.000
_cell.length_b   1.000
_cell.length_c   1.000
_cell.angle_alpha   90.00
_cell.angle_beta   90.00
_cell.angle_gamma   90.00
#
_symmetry.space_group_name_H-M   'P 1'
#
loop_
_entity.id
_entity.type
_entity.pdbx_description
1 polymer ?
#
loop_
_entity_poly.entity_id
_entity_poly.type
_entity_poly.pdbx_seq_one_letter_code
_entity_poly.pdbx_strand_id
1 'polypeptide(L)' 'MAFLSDALGRVAPSATVAISQKARVLAQEGRDIIALSAGEPDFDTPLHVRDAAKKAMDEGKTRYTNVDGIPELKEAVAA' A
#
# COMPACT_ATOMS: atom_id res chain seq x y z
N MET A 1 -6.58 34.21 -5.13
CA MET A 1 -6.45 32.77 -5.43
C MET A 1 -6.37 32.02 -4.12
N ALA A 2 -7.17 30.98 -3.92
CA ALA A 2 -6.99 30.10 -2.78
C ALA A 2 -5.62 29.39 -2.88
N PHE A 3 -5.02 29.03 -1.74
CA PHE A 3 -3.77 28.25 -1.70
C PHE A 3 -3.94 26.86 -2.33
N LEU A 4 -5.15 26.30 -2.26
CA LEU A 4 -5.50 24.99 -2.81
C LEU A 4 -6.24 25.13 -4.16
N SER A 5 -6.06 24.13 -5.02
CA SER A 5 -6.78 24.01 -6.29
C SER A 5 -8.24 23.58 -6.08
N ASP A 6 -9.16 24.13 -6.87
CA ASP A 6 -10.58 23.73 -6.90
C ASP A 6 -10.78 22.24 -7.20
N ALA A 7 -9.83 21.60 -7.88
CA ALA A 7 -9.90 20.17 -8.17
C ALA A 7 -9.93 19.32 -6.89
N LEU A 8 -9.24 19.75 -5.83
CA LEU A 8 -9.21 19.05 -4.55
C LEU A 8 -10.59 19.04 -3.88
N GLY A 9 -11.36 20.12 -4.01
CA GLY A 9 -12.71 20.23 -3.44
C GLY A 9 -13.73 19.26 -4.03
N ARG A 10 -13.43 18.62 -5.17
CA ARG A 10 -14.29 17.60 -5.80
C ARG A 10 -14.07 16.20 -5.24
N VAL A 11 -13.01 15.97 -4.47
CA VAL A 11 -12.69 14.66 -3.90
C VAL A 11 -13.26 14.56 -2.49
N ALA A 12 -14.19 13.64 -2.28
CA ALA A 12 -14.74 13.37 -0.96
C ALA A 12 -13.76 12.53 -0.12
N PRO A 13 -13.70 12.74 1.21
CA PRO A 13 -12.97 11.86 2.11
C PRO A 13 -13.48 10.40 2.03
N SER A 14 -12.56 9.44 2.09
CA SER A 14 -12.90 8.02 2.00
C SER A 14 -13.59 7.51 3.27
N ALA A 15 -14.81 6.96 3.10
CA ALA A 15 -15.55 6.33 4.18
C ALA A 15 -14.85 5.06 4.72
N THR A 16 -14.15 4.31 3.86
CA THR A 16 -13.43 3.08 4.26
C THR A 16 -12.22 3.41 5.13
N VAL A 17 -11.52 4.51 4.85
CA VAL A 17 -10.42 5.00 5.69
C VAL A 17 -10.95 5.45 7.05
N ALA A 18 -12.06 6.20 7.07
CA ALA A 18 -12.65 6.71 8.30
C ALA A 18 -13.08 5.58 9.26
N ILE A 19 -13.71 4.52 8.76
CA ILE A 19 -14.15 3.41 9.61
C ILE A 19 -12.97 2.57 10.12
N SER A 20 -11.97 2.29 9.29
CA SER A 20 -10.76 1.57 9.70
C SER A 20 -9.96 2.35 10.73
N GLN A 21 -9.86 3.68 10.61
CA GLN A 21 -9.24 4.53 11.62
C GLN A 21 -10.00 4.51 12.94
N LYS A 22 -11.34 4.60 12.90
CA LYS A 22 -12.18 4.53 14.11
C LYS A 22 -12.02 3.17 14.81
N ALA A 23 -12.03 2.06 14.07
CA ALA A 23 -11.83 0.73 14.62
C ALA A 23 -10.47 0.62 15.33
N ARG A 24 -9.40 1.15 14.73
CA ARG A 24 -8.05 1.18 15.33
C ARG A 24 -8.01 1.98 16.62
N VAL A 25 -8.64 3.16 16.67
CA VAL A 25 -8.69 4.00 17.89
C VAL A 25 -9.42 3.27 19.02
N LEU A 26 -10.60 2.69 18.73
CA LEU A 26 -11.37 1.95 19.73
C LEU A 26 -10.64 0.72 20.25
N ALA A 27 -9.89 0.01 19.39
CA ALA A 27 -9.04 -1.10 19.81
C ALA A 27 -7.88 -0.64 20.73
N GLN A 28 -7.27 0.52 20.44
CA GLN A 28 -6.22 1.12 21.28
C GLN A 28 -6.76 1.58 22.65
N GLU A 29 -8.03 1.94 22.73
CA GLU A 29 -8.74 2.23 23.99
C GLU A 29 -9.06 0.96 24.82
N GLY A 30 -8.63 -0.22 24.35
CA GLY A 30 -8.80 -1.50 25.06
C GLY A 30 -10.14 -2.18 24.79
N ARG A 31 -10.89 -1.74 23.77
CA ARG A 31 -12.14 -2.40 23.36
C ARG A 31 -11.83 -3.58 22.46
N ASP A 32 -12.56 -4.67 22.63
CA ASP A 32 -12.52 -5.80 21.71
C ASP A 32 -13.28 -5.45 20.42
N ILE A 33 -12.56 -5.35 19.30
CA ILE A 33 -13.07 -4.89 18.00
C ILE A 33 -12.72 -5.92 16.93
N ILE A 34 -13.74 -6.46 16.28
CA ILE A 34 -13.58 -7.30 15.08
C ILE A 34 -13.71 -6.39 13.86
N ALA A 35 -12.58 -6.06 13.24
CA ALA A 35 -12.53 -5.20 12.07
C ALA A 35 -12.72 -6.02 10.77
N LEU A 36 -13.94 -5.98 10.22
CA LEU A 36 -14.28 -6.61 8.92
C LEU A 36 -14.17 -5.63 7.75
N SER A 37 -13.38 -4.56 7.90
CA SER A 37 -13.22 -3.48 6.93
C SER A 37 -11.89 -3.50 6.17
N ALA A 38 -11.01 -4.47 6.46
CA ALA A 38 -9.74 -4.62 5.76
C ALA A 38 -9.96 -5.08 4.31
N GLY A 39 -9.28 -4.42 3.37
CA GLY A 39 -9.30 -4.77 1.94
C GLY A 39 -8.06 -5.53 1.48
N GLU A 40 -7.17 -5.89 2.41
CA GLU A 40 -5.95 -6.65 2.15
C GLU A 40 -6.01 -8.04 2.79
N PRO A 41 -5.29 -9.04 2.25
CA PRO A 41 -5.17 -10.36 2.86
C PRO A 41 -4.54 -10.30 4.25
N ASP A 42 -4.87 -11.27 5.09
CA ASP A 42 -4.35 -11.46 6.45
C ASP A 42 -3.01 -12.19 6.51
N PHE A 43 -2.53 -12.72 5.38
CA PHE A 43 -1.26 -13.44 5.31
C PHE A 43 -0.08 -12.51 5.02
N ASP A 44 1.08 -12.86 5.59
CA ASP A 44 2.35 -12.23 5.24
C ASP A 44 2.73 -12.48 3.78
N THR A 45 3.51 -11.55 3.21
CA THR A 45 4.16 -11.74 1.91
C THR A 45 4.98 -13.04 1.88
N PRO A 46 4.83 -13.89 0.83
CA PRO A 46 5.56 -15.16 0.73
C PRO A 46 7.09 -15.01 0.86
N LEU A 47 7.74 -16.00 1.51
CA LEU A 47 9.17 -15.95 1.83
C LEU A 47 10.07 -15.72 0.60
N HIS A 48 9.78 -16.40 -0.52
CA HIS A 48 10.58 -16.27 -1.73
C HIS A 48 10.58 -14.83 -2.29
N VAL A 49 9.47 -14.09 -2.14
CA VAL A 49 9.37 -12.68 -2.54
C VAL A 49 10.22 -11.81 -1.62
N ARG A 50 10.13 -12.04 -0.30
CA ARG A 50 10.92 -11.32 0.71
C ARG A 50 12.42 -11.52 0.50
N ASP A 51 12.83 -12.74 0.18
CA ASP A 51 14.24 -13.06 -0.04
C ASP A 51 14.76 -12.51 -1.38
N ALA A 52 13.95 -12.51 -2.44
CA ALA A 52 14.28 -11.84 -3.70
C ALA A 52 14.45 -10.31 -3.51
N ALA A 53 13.61 -9.69 -2.69
CA ALA A 53 13.73 -8.27 -2.35
C ALA A 53 15.02 -7.96 -1.58
N LYS A 54 15.39 -8.79 -0.58
CA LYS A 54 16.68 -8.66 0.13
C LYS A 54 17.86 -8.78 -0.82
N LYS A 55 17.87 -9.81 -1.65
CA LYS A 55 18.91 -10.01 -2.66
C LYS A 55 19.04 -8.81 -3.59
N ALA A 56 17.93 -8.23 -4.04
CA ALA A 56 17.96 -7.04 -4.89
C ALA A 56 18.61 -5.84 -4.17
N MET A 57 18.36 -5.66 -2.87
CA MET A 57 19.03 -4.64 -2.06
C MET A 57 20.54 -4.91 -1.95
N ASP A 58 20.93 -6.15 -1.67
CA ASP A 58 22.34 -6.56 -1.55
C ASP A 58 23.10 -6.40 -2.88
N GLU A 59 22.42 -6.62 -4.02
CA GLU A 59 22.93 -6.40 -5.38
C GLU A 59 22.94 -4.91 -5.79
N GLY A 60 22.50 -4.00 -4.93
CA GLY A 60 22.51 -2.57 -5.17
C GLY A 60 21.44 -2.07 -6.14
N LYS A 61 20.36 -2.83 -6.39
CA LYS A 61 19.21 -2.44 -7.24
C LYS A 61 18.34 -1.36 -6.57
N THR A 62 18.90 -0.16 -6.43
CA THR A 62 18.40 0.95 -5.61
C THR A 62 18.23 2.26 -6.38
N ARG A 63 18.43 2.22 -7.70
CA ARG A 63 18.37 3.38 -8.59
C ARG A 63 17.06 3.40 -9.36
N TYR A 64 16.82 4.52 -10.05
CA TYR A 64 15.65 4.66 -10.91
C TYR A 64 15.56 3.53 -11.93
N THR A 65 14.35 3.03 -12.09
CA THR A 65 13.96 2.14 -13.19
C THR A 65 13.43 2.98 -14.34
N ASN A 66 13.10 2.34 -15.47
CA ASN A 66 12.33 3.01 -16.50
C ASN A 66 10.96 3.43 -15.97
N VAL A 67 10.35 4.43 -16.61
CA VAL A 67 9.02 4.97 -16.23
C VAL A 67 7.94 3.88 -16.24
N ASP A 68 8.07 2.91 -17.14
CA ASP A 68 7.14 1.80 -17.32
C ASP A 68 7.58 0.51 -16.59
N GLY A 69 8.66 0.56 -15.79
CA GLY A 69 9.17 -0.57 -15.00
C GLY A 69 10.36 -1.30 -15.61
N ILE A 70 10.92 -2.25 -14.85
CA ILE A 70 12.06 -3.06 -15.30
C ILE A 70 11.64 -4.06 -16.40
N PRO A 71 12.48 -4.30 -17.42
CA PRO A 71 12.16 -5.24 -18.50
C PRO A 71 11.77 -6.64 -17.99
N GLU A 72 12.51 -7.15 -16.99
CA GLU A 72 12.34 -8.50 -16.45
C GLU A 72 10.96 -8.69 -15.79
N LEU A 73 10.41 -7.65 -15.15
CA LEU A 73 9.08 -7.70 -14.56
C LEU A 73 8.00 -7.66 -15.65
N LYS A 74 8.18 -6.83 -16.68
CA LYS A 74 7.23 -6.74 -17.80
C LYS A 74 7.14 -8.06 -18.56
N GLU A 75 8.28 -8.69 -18.83
CA GLU A 75 8.34 -10.00 -19.47
C GLU A 75 7.67 -11.07 -18.61
N ALA A 76 7.92 -11.09 -17.29
CA ALA A 76 7.31 -12.05 -16.38
C ALA A 76 5.78 -11.89 -16.23
N VAL A 77 5.24 -10.67 -16.36
CA VAL A 77 3.79 -10.42 -16.31
C VAL A 77 3.10 -10.72 -17.64
N ALA A 78 3.80 -10.59 -18.76
CA ALA A 78 3.25 -10.82 -20.10
C ALA A 78 3.22 -12.30 -20.52
N ALA A 79 4.05 -13.14 -19.90
CA ALA A 79 4.13 -14.58 -20.13
C ALA A 79 2.95 -15.34 -19.51
#